data_AF-A0A1L6MVD1-F1
#
_entry.id   AF-A0A1L6MVD1-F1
#
_cell.length_a   1.000
_cell.length_b   1.000
_cell.length_c   1.000
_cell.angle_alpha   90.00
_cell.angle_beta   90.00
_cell.angle_gamma   90.00
#
_symmetry.space_group_name_H-M   'P 1'
#
loop_
_entity.id
_entity.type
_entity.pdbx_description
1 polymer ?
#
loop_
_entity_poly.entity_id
_entity_poly.type
_entity_poly.pdbx_seq_one_letter_code
_entity_poly.pdbx_strand_id
1 'polypeptide(L)'
;MQLRTVLLIGLLESLSLECTTKQTLHETRRKHTKPRQLPPPHAPSLLITTPPKTETKEAKPFWKADSILRAHHLKKGERPPLKGTFQKWPAPVPARHVLSSTPQKSLQFSVSFQYDEEAIYLASSVKDKEFLNTSPILFREGYLSLLLTFPLAEKTLALYELPLKVSPATSTKNSTSSIQKSPTIQGMELFSFPNPEGYTLHAVIPWSNFPEATLTRVGLKAAIRYQAINHEGTTFLLLATADGDEHSPESLPPFLLESEQIVFDQLLIPRGFVHQTPRYDLLVDISGDPLKEKISVFNNILVIYGPHFQRGLQFFSRELEGELIRCEARNVTRQQKGDLVLYLRLKKEDRIHEWVEILSFLQEAIPTTSFAHDVAIIQGNRRLSNAIRISQGEIEVSSEPSIEWSASADRTIPLFYHVSPLLLPWGEIQSQKFYFNGTSFIPSSRPSSNQKNRPSTHPLSQKRK
;
A
#
# COMPACT_ATOMS: atom_id res chain seq x y z
N MET A 1 3.83 56.54 20.04
CA MET A 1 2.43 56.09 20.21
C MET A 1 2.36 54.65 19.73
N GLN A 2 2.68 53.71 20.61
CA GLN A 2 1.78 52.95 21.49
C GLN A 2 1.04 51.79 20.80
N LEU A 3 1.53 50.60 21.18
CA LEU A 3 0.99 49.23 21.16
C LEU A 3 -0.54 49.05 21.22
N ARG A 4 -1.00 47.93 20.62
CA ARG A 4 -1.82 46.81 21.19
C ARG A 4 -2.20 45.86 20.03
N THR A 5 -1.80 44.60 19.92
CA THR A 5 -2.00 43.39 20.76
C THR A 5 -3.47 43.08 21.05
N VAL A 6 -4.05 42.09 20.37
CA VAL A 6 -4.99 41.09 20.93
C VAL A 6 -4.84 39.76 20.18
N LEU A 7 -4.41 38.74 20.93
CA LEU A 7 -4.48 37.30 20.66
C LEU A 7 -5.93 36.83 20.89
N LEU A 8 -6.45 35.88 20.10
CA LEU A 8 -7.59 35.05 20.54
C LEU A 8 -7.30 33.57 20.28
N ILE A 9 -7.09 32.85 21.38
CA ILE A 9 -7.04 31.39 21.51
C ILE A 9 -8.43 30.96 21.98
N GLY A 10 -9.06 30.00 21.28
CA GLY A 10 -10.36 29.44 21.65
C GLY A 10 -10.25 27.92 21.83
N LEU A 11 -10.27 27.50 23.10
CA LEU A 11 -10.44 26.12 23.57
C LEU A 11 -11.82 25.57 23.16
N LEU A 12 -11.88 24.29 22.79
CA LEU A 12 -13.10 23.48 22.82
C LEU A 12 -12.82 22.17 23.56
N GLU A 13 -13.29 22.13 24.80
CA GLU A 13 -13.33 20.97 25.68
C GLU A 13 -14.75 20.35 25.67
N SER A 14 -14.76 19.03 25.49
CA SER A 14 -15.62 18.02 26.14
C SER A 14 -17.10 18.33 26.43
N LEU A 15 -17.99 17.63 25.70
CA LEU A 15 -19.26 17.15 26.24
C LEU A 15 -19.46 15.68 25.80
N SER A 16 -19.15 14.75 26.71
CA SER A 16 -19.53 13.35 26.62
C SER A 16 -20.83 13.16 27.39
N LEU A 17 -21.91 12.81 26.70
CA LEU A 17 -23.20 12.48 27.28
C LEU A 17 -23.34 10.96 27.32
N GLU A 18 -23.21 10.39 28.51
CA GLU A 18 -23.57 9.01 28.81
C GLU A 18 -25.09 8.84 28.74
N CYS A 19 -25.58 8.05 27.78
CA CYS A 19 -26.95 7.56 27.78
C CYS A 19 -26.94 6.07 28.18
N THR A 20 -27.27 5.82 29.44
CA THR A 20 -27.52 4.47 29.97
C THR A 20 -28.97 4.09 29.67
N THR A 21 -29.19 3.05 28.87
CA THR A 21 -30.50 2.38 28.79
C THR A 21 -30.30 0.88 29.01
N LYS A 22 -30.73 0.43 30.19
CA LYS A 22 -30.88 -0.99 30.53
C LYS A 22 -32.11 -1.53 29.80
N GLN A 23 -31.93 -2.53 28.94
CA GLN A 23 -33.02 -3.37 28.45
C GLN A 23 -32.82 -4.80 28.94
N THR A 24 -33.71 -5.21 29.83
CA THR A 24 -33.93 -6.58 30.29
C THR A 24 -34.67 -7.36 29.20
N LEU A 25 -34.08 -8.45 28.71
CA LEU A 25 -34.71 -9.37 27.77
C LEU A 25 -34.97 -10.71 28.47
N HIS A 26 -36.25 -11.02 28.63
CA HIS A 26 -36.76 -12.30 29.13
C HIS A 26 -36.70 -13.36 28.02
N GLU A 27 -35.91 -14.41 28.21
CA GLU A 27 -35.93 -15.61 27.38
C GLU A 27 -37.20 -16.43 27.65
N THR A 28 -38.03 -16.62 26.63
CA THR A 28 -39.13 -17.60 26.65
C THR A 28 -38.79 -18.76 25.72
N ARG A 29 -38.39 -19.89 26.31
CA ARG A 29 -38.17 -21.17 25.65
C ARG A 29 -39.49 -21.72 25.10
N ARG A 30 -39.65 -21.80 23.77
CA ARG A 30 -40.66 -22.66 23.12
C ARG A 30 -39.97 -23.74 22.31
N LYS A 31 -40.19 -25.00 22.72
CA LYS A 31 -39.81 -26.21 21.96
C LYS A 31 -40.79 -26.39 20.80
N HIS A 32 -40.30 -26.33 19.56
CA HIS A 32 -41.06 -26.76 18.39
C HIS A 32 -40.58 -28.13 17.92
N THR A 33 -41.52 -29.07 17.92
CA THR A 33 -41.46 -30.41 17.34
C THR A 33 -41.43 -30.32 15.81
N LYS A 34 -40.48 -31.02 15.17
CA LYS A 34 -40.38 -31.15 13.70
C LYS A 34 -41.45 -32.10 13.16
N PRO A 35 -42.18 -31.74 12.07
CA PRO A 35 -42.90 -32.72 11.28
C PRO A 35 -41.97 -33.41 10.27
N ARG A 36 -42.23 -34.71 10.06
CA ARG A 36 -41.52 -35.62 9.16
C ARG A 36 -42.02 -35.36 7.72
N GLN A 37 -41.17 -34.84 6.85
CA GLN A 37 -41.46 -34.69 5.41
C GLN A 37 -41.00 -35.93 4.64
N LEU A 38 -41.88 -36.43 3.76
CA LEU A 38 -41.61 -37.46 2.76
C LEU A 38 -40.80 -36.87 1.59
N PRO A 39 -39.97 -37.67 0.90
CA PRO A 39 -39.15 -37.19 -0.21
C PRO A 39 -39.97 -36.97 -1.49
N PRO A 40 -39.71 -35.89 -2.26
CA PRO A 40 -40.31 -35.69 -3.58
C PRO A 40 -39.59 -36.50 -4.67
N PRO A 41 -40.26 -36.77 -5.81
CA PRO A 41 -39.73 -37.59 -6.90
C PRO A 41 -38.66 -36.85 -7.72
N HIS A 42 -37.74 -37.64 -8.28
CA HIS A 42 -36.56 -37.22 -9.02
C HIS A 42 -36.87 -36.34 -10.25
N ALA A 43 -36.22 -35.19 -10.33
CA ALA A 43 -36.05 -34.37 -11.52
C ALA A 43 -34.57 -34.39 -11.97
N PRO A 44 -34.27 -34.26 -13.28
CA PRO A 44 -32.94 -34.52 -13.83
C PRO A 44 -31.91 -33.46 -13.38
N SER A 45 -30.76 -33.93 -12.92
CA SER A 45 -29.66 -33.13 -12.38
C SER A 45 -28.90 -32.39 -13.48
N LEU A 46 -28.99 -31.05 -13.51
CA LEU A 46 -27.98 -30.19 -14.13
C LEU A 46 -26.88 -29.93 -13.11
N LEU A 47 -25.68 -30.43 -13.39
CA LEU A 47 -24.47 -30.21 -12.60
C LEU A 47 -24.10 -28.71 -12.63
N ILE A 48 -24.49 -27.96 -11.60
CA ILE A 48 -23.88 -26.68 -11.28
C ILE A 48 -22.76 -26.99 -10.30
N THR A 49 -21.52 -27.01 -10.80
CA THR A 49 -20.33 -27.06 -9.96
C THR A 49 -20.24 -25.77 -9.17
N THR A 50 -20.56 -25.81 -7.88
CA THR A 50 -20.19 -24.76 -6.95
C THR A 50 -18.66 -24.63 -6.94
N PRO A 51 -18.09 -23.41 -7.07
CA PRO A 51 -16.66 -23.24 -6.94
C PRO A 51 -16.23 -23.73 -5.54
N PRO A 52 -15.06 -24.39 -5.42
CA PRO A 52 -14.60 -24.90 -4.15
C PRO A 52 -14.49 -23.74 -3.15
N LYS A 53 -15.05 -23.93 -1.96
CA LYS A 53 -14.73 -23.10 -0.79
C LYS A 53 -13.26 -23.33 -0.49
N THR A 54 -12.37 -22.48 -1.02
CA THR A 54 -11.02 -22.32 -0.48
C THR A 54 -11.18 -21.75 0.92
N GLU A 55 -11.08 -22.60 1.94
CA GLU A 55 -10.72 -22.17 3.28
C GLU A 55 -9.32 -21.55 3.18
N THR A 56 -9.28 -20.24 3.00
CA THR A 56 -8.05 -19.47 3.14
C THR A 56 -7.65 -19.59 4.60
N LYS A 57 -6.70 -20.49 4.92
CA LYS A 57 -6.05 -20.49 6.22
C LYS A 57 -5.56 -19.06 6.44
N GLU A 58 -6.10 -18.41 7.45
CA GLU A 58 -5.75 -17.05 7.84
C GLU A 58 -4.23 -17.02 8.06
N ALA A 59 -3.51 -16.41 7.11
CA ALA A 59 -2.06 -16.37 7.16
C ALA A 59 -1.69 -15.63 8.44
N LYS A 60 -0.98 -16.29 9.36
CA LYS A 60 -0.50 -15.65 10.58
C LYS A 60 0.26 -14.38 10.19
N PRO A 61 0.10 -13.29 10.96
CA PRO A 61 0.84 -12.06 10.73
C PRO A 61 2.33 -12.36 10.63
N PHE A 62 2.94 -11.99 9.50
CA PHE A 62 4.28 -12.46 9.16
C PHE A 62 5.39 -11.75 9.97
N TRP A 63 5.15 -10.55 10.49
CA TRP A 63 6.13 -9.75 11.24
C TRP A 63 5.59 -9.23 12.58
N LYS A 64 6.47 -9.14 13.58
CA LYS A 64 6.18 -8.49 14.87
C LYS A 64 6.43 -6.99 14.75
N ALA A 65 5.66 -6.16 15.47
CA ALA A 65 5.78 -4.70 15.40
C ALA A 65 7.19 -4.18 15.77
N ASP A 66 7.93 -4.90 16.61
CA ASP A 66 9.30 -4.57 17.02
C ASP A 66 10.38 -4.90 15.98
N SER A 67 10.02 -5.57 14.88
CA SER A 67 10.92 -5.87 13.75
C SER A 67 10.85 -4.84 12.62
N ILE A 68 9.91 -3.91 12.67
CA ILE A 68 9.72 -2.88 11.63
C ILE A 68 10.83 -1.84 11.75
N LEU A 69 11.55 -1.63 10.65
CA LEU A 69 12.57 -0.59 10.56
C LEU A 69 11.93 0.71 10.08
N ARG A 70 12.35 1.84 10.65
CA ARG A 70 11.84 3.18 10.34
C ARG A 70 12.99 4.12 10.05
N ALA A 71 12.93 4.83 8.94
CA ALA A 71 13.87 5.89 8.62
C ALA A 71 13.19 7.25 8.69
N HIS A 72 13.71 8.14 9.54
CA HIS A 72 13.17 9.50 9.68
C HIS A 72 13.74 10.43 8.62
N HIS A 73 12.87 11.23 8.00
CA HIS A 73 13.29 12.20 6.99
C HIS A 73 14.07 13.37 7.60
N LEU A 74 15.19 13.73 7.00
CA LEU A 74 15.99 14.92 7.31
C LEU A 74 15.60 16.06 6.38
N LYS A 75 15.63 17.30 6.89
CA LYS A 75 15.36 18.44 5.99
C LYS A 75 16.49 18.57 4.98
N LYS A 76 16.17 19.15 3.82
CA LYS A 76 17.15 19.41 2.77
C LYS A 76 18.39 20.13 3.32
N GLY A 77 19.56 19.53 3.11
CA GLY A 77 20.86 20.06 3.54
C GLY A 77 21.23 19.73 4.99
N GLU A 78 20.33 19.11 5.77
CA GLU A 78 20.69 18.53 7.06
C GLU A 78 21.42 17.21 6.86
N ARG A 79 22.40 16.93 7.73
CA ARG A 79 23.05 15.63 7.83
C ARG A 79 23.06 15.21 9.30
N PRO A 80 22.91 13.91 9.59
CA PRO A 80 23.02 13.46 10.96
C PRO A 80 24.46 13.60 11.44
N PRO A 81 24.69 13.69 12.76
CA PRO A 81 26.05 13.65 13.28
C PRO A 81 26.68 12.28 13.00
N LEU A 82 27.61 12.24 12.05
CA LEU A 82 28.39 11.04 11.67
C LEU A 82 29.51 10.71 12.68
N LYS A 83 29.63 11.49 13.75
CA LYS A 83 30.58 11.31 14.84
C LYS A 83 29.86 11.38 16.18
N GLY A 84 30.12 10.41 17.05
CA GLY A 84 29.69 10.45 18.45
C GLY A 84 28.45 9.61 18.75
N THR A 85 27.68 10.08 19.74
CA THR A 85 26.62 9.33 20.42
C THR A 85 25.27 9.40 19.68
N PHE A 86 24.41 8.42 19.95
CA PHE A 86 23.06 8.26 19.40
C PHE A 86 22.06 9.37 19.76
N GLN A 87 22.45 10.42 20.48
CA GLN A 87 21.50 11.38 21.08
C GLN A 87 20.63 12.13 20.07
N LYS A 88 21.11 12.35 18.84
CA LYS A 88 20.35 13.02 17.77
C LYS A 88 19.68 12.06 16.78
N TRP A 89 19.82 10.75 17.02
CA TRP A 89 19.22 9.72 16.19
C TRP A 89 17.84 9.33 16.75
N PRO A 90 16.93 8.88 15.89
CA PRO A 90 15.69 8.26 16.32
C PRO A 90 15.92 7.06 17.25
N ALA A 91 14.90 6.69 18.02
CA ALA A 91 14.96 5.54 18.92
C ALA A 91 15.43 4.28 18.15
N PRO A 92 16.53 3.64 18.58
CA PRO A 92 17.10 2.54 17.81
C PRO A 92 16.26 1.26 17.97
N VAL A 93 16.13 0.50 16.89
CA VAL A 93 15.50 -0.81 16.85
C VAL A 93 16.50 -1.86 17.34
N PRO A 94 16.22 -2.61 18.42
CA PRO A 94 17.10 -3.66 18.89
C PRO A 94 17.03 -4.89 17.99
N ALA A 95 18.17 -5.50 17.70
CA ALA A 95 18.23 -6.81 17.08
C ALA A 95 18.00 -7.90 18.14
N ARG A 96 16.91 -8.65 17.97
CA ARG A 96 16.47 -9.67 18.94
C ARG A 96 16.45 -11.08 18.35
N HIS A 97 16.65 -11.20 17.05
CA HIS A 97 16.51 -12.45 16.32
C HIS A 97 17.87 -13.15 16.24
N VAL A 98 18.00 -14.29 16.92
CA VAL A 98 19.22 -15.10 16.92
C VAL A 98 19.06 -16.16 15.82
N LEU A 99 19.77 -15.99 14.71
CA LEU A 99 19.61 -16.87 13.54
C LEU A 99 20.57 -18.07 13.57
N SER A 100 21.68 -17.99 14.31
CA SER A 100 22.61 -19.10 14.48
C SER A 100 23.23 -19.12 15.87
N SER A 101 23.41 -20.33 16.41
CA SER A 101 24.09 -20.67 17.68
C SER A 101 23.39 -20.25 18.99
N THR A 102 23.98 -20.65 20.12
CA THR A 102 23.53 -20.28 21.46
C THR A 102 23.83 -18.81 21.71
N PRO A 103 22.82 -17.97 22.03
CA PRO A 103 23.02 -16.54 22.18
C PRO A 103 24.03 -16.25 23.29
N GLN A 104 25.03 -15.45 22.94
CA GLN A 104 25.92 -14.90 23.93
C GLN A 104 25.18 -13.84 24.74
N LYS A 105 24.97 -14.09 26.04
CA LYS A 105 24.13 -13.25 26.92
C LYS A 105 24.53 -11.77 26.98
N SER A 106 25.77 -11.44 26.61
CA SER A 106 26.32 -10.09 26.67
C SER A 106 26.23 -9.28 25.37
N LEU A 107 25.93 -9.91 24.22
CA LEU A 107 25.87 -9.18 22.96
C LEU A 107 24.56 -8.39 22.89
N GLN A 108 24.66 -7.08 22.67
CA GLN A 108 23.51 -6.24 22.32
C GLN A 108 23.81 -5.50 21.02
N PHE A 109 22.81 -5.45 20.16
CA PHE A 109 22.90 -4.79 18.86
C PHE A 109 21.63 -3.98 18.61
N SER A 110 21.77 -2.74 18.17
CA SER A 110 20.63 -1.90 17.79
C SER A 110 20.99 -0.95 16.65
N VAL A 111 19.98 -0.54 15.89
CA VAL A 111 20.13 0.27 14.68
C VAL A 111 19.12 1.40 14.62
N SER A 112 19.51 2.53 14.03
CA SER A 112 18.62 3.66 13.78
C SER A 112 18.87 4.19 12.37
N PHE A 113 17.81 4.66 11.71
CA PHE A 113 17.87 5.13 10.34
C PHE A 113 17.33 6.55 10.21
N GLN A 114 17.97 7.30 9.32
CA GLN A 114 17.48 8.56 8.80
C GLN A 114 17.70 8.58 7.29
N TYR A 115 17.05 9.47 6.56
CA TYR A 115 17.27 9.60 5.12
C TYR A 115 16.99 11.02 4.65
N ASP A 116 17.56 11.38 3.51
CA ASP A 116 17.22 12.58 2.74
C ASP A 116 17.10 12.19 1.25
N GLU A 117 17.15 13.18 0.36
CA GLU A 117 17.08 12.97 -1.09
C GLU A 117 18.33 12.30 -1.70
N GLU A 118 19.48 12.37 -1.01
CA GLU A 118 20.78 11.92 -1.49
C GLU A 118 21.15 10.54 -0.95
N ALA A 119 20.83 10.25 0.31
CA ALA A 119 21.30 9.05 1.00
C ALA A 119 20.36 8.51 2.08
N ILE A 120 20.57 7.23 2.38
CA ILE A 120 20.17 6.59 3.62
C ILE A 120 21.31 6.73 4.62
N TYR A 121 20.99 7.12 5.84
CA TYR A 121 21.91 7.19 6.96
C TYR A 121 21.57 6.09 7.96
N LEU A 122 22.58 5.32 8.35
CA LEU A 122 22.47 4.27 9.35
C LEU A 122 23.40 4.57 10.51
N ALA A 123 22.90 4.45 11.73
CA ALA A 123 23.73 4.34 12.92
C ALA A 123 23.46 3.01 13.61
N SER A 124 24.51 2.31 14.02
CA SER A 124 24.41 1.12 14.85
C SER A 124 25.25 1.16 16.12
N SER A 125 24.77 0.50 17.16
CA SER A 125 25.44 0.33 18.44
C SER A 125 25.62 -1.15 18.69
N VAL A 126 26.85 -1.60 18.83
CA VAL A 126 27.20 -2.97 19.16
C VAL A 126 27.86 -2.95 20.53
N LYS A 127 27.24 -3.60 21.51
CA LYS A 127 27.86 -3.87 22.81
C LYS A 127 28.36 -5.30 22.81
N ASP A 128 29.68 -5.44 22.67
CA ASP A 128 30.39 -6.70 22.65
C ASP A 128 31.71 -6.51 23.41
N LYS A 129 31.70 -6.81 24.71
CA LYS A 129 32.87 -6.66 25.59
C LYS A 129 33.99 -7.63 25.22
N GLU A 130 33.67 -8.76 24.58
CA GLU A 130 34.69 -9.72 24.16
C GLU A 130 35.42 -9.24 22.91
N PHE A 131 34.73 -8.54 22.01
CA PHE A 131 35.34 -7.95 20.82
C PHE A 131 36.55 -7.06 21.16
N LEU A 132 36.45 -6.21 22.19
CA LEU A 132 37.52 -5.28 22.58
C LEU A 132 38.70 -5.92 23.31
N ASN A 133 38.48 -7.10 23.91
CA ASN A 133 39.46 -7.76 24.78
C ASN A 133 40.22 -8.89 24.07
N THR A 134 39.98 -9.14 22.78
CA THR A 134 40.70 -10.17 22.04
C THR A 134 42.13 -9.71 21.73
N SER A 135 43.10 -10.53 22.13
CA SER A 135 44.50 -10.41 21.75
C SER A 135 44.61 -10.32 20.22
N PRO A 136 45.55 -9.54 19.63
CA PRO A 136 45.73 -9.40 18.18
C PRO A 136 46.04 -10.72 17.42
N ILE A 137 46.14 -11.85 18.12
CA ILE A 137 46.36 -13.18 17.53
C ILE A 137 45.03 -13.95 17.36
N LEU A 138 43.94 -13.54 18.02
CA LEU A 138 42.63 -14.19 17.98
C LEU A 138 41.55 -13.19 17.50
N PHE A 139 41.86 -12.36 16.51
CA PHE A 139 40.92 -11.36 16.00
C PHE A 139 39.58 -12.01 15.67
N ARG A 140 38.55 -11.65 16.44
CA ARG A 140 37.18 -11.79 16.01
C ARG A 140 36.87 -10.59 15.13
N GLU A 141 36.36 -10.85 13.95
CA GLU A 141 35.89 -9.79 13.07
C GLU A 141 34.37 -9.70 13.20
N GLY A 142 33.90 -8.48 13.45
CA GLY A 142 32.49 -8.13 13.52
C GLY A 142 32.05 -7.64 12.15
N TYR A 143 31.03 -8.26 11.60
CA TYR A 143 30.51 -7.98 10.28
C TYR A 143 29.05 -7.53 10.38
N LEU A 144 28.77 -6.32 9.91
CA LEU A 144 27.40 -5.85 9.75
C LEU A 144 27.00 -6.00 8.28
N SER A 145 25.80 -6.47 8.00
CA SER A 145 25.21 -6.40 6.66
C SER A 145 23.81 -5.83 6.69
N LEU A 146 23.53 -4.93 5.75
CA LEU A 146 22.18 -4.43 5.49
C LEU A 146 21.61 -5.21 4.31
N LEU A 147 20.54 -5.95 4.56
CA LEU A 147 19.65 -6.47 3.53
C LEU A 147 18.60 -5.41 3.25
N LEU A 148 18.50 -4.95 2.00
CA LEU A 148 17.52 -3.97 1.57
C LEU A 148 16.87 -4.46 0.28
N THR A 149 15.54 -4.40 0.21
CA THR A 149 14.79 -4.74 -1.00
C THR A 149 14.01 -3.56 -1.54
N PHE A 150 13.92 -3.52 -2.87
CA PHE A 150 13.06 -2.60 -3.62
C PHE A 150 11.97 -3.40 -4.34
N PRO A 151 10.70 -2.96 -4.28
CA PRO A 151 9.66 -3.58 -5.08
C PRO A 151 9.88 -3.27 -6.57
N LEU A 152 9.80 -4.32 -7.38
CA LEU A 152 9.80 -4.26 -8.83
C LEU A 152 8.37 -4.46 -9.36
N ALA A 153 8.22 -4.53 -10.68
CA ALA A 153 6.96 -4.93 -11.30
C ALA A 153 6.57 -6.37 -10.88
N GLU A 154 5.27 -6.68 -10.97
CA GLU A 154 4.74 -8.05 -10.78
C GLU A 154 5.07 -8.71 -9.43
N LYS A 155 5.20 -7.91 -8.36
CA LYS A 155 5.51 -8.39 -6.99
C LYS A 155 6.88 -9.06 -6.85
N THR A 156 7.80 -8.81 -7.78
CA THR A 156 9.20 -9.22 -7.63
C THR A 156 9.97 -8.20 -6.77
N LEU A 157 11.09 -8.61 -6.18
CA LEU A 157 11.93 -7.77 -5.33
C LEU A 157 13.36 -7.74 -5.88
N ALA A 158 13.96 -6.56 -5.99
CA ALA A 158 15.41 -6.42 -6.12
C ALA A 158 16.01 -6.44 -4.72
N LEU A 159 16.91 -7.39 -4.44
CA LEU A 159 17.58 -7.53 -3.15
C LEU A 159 19.03 -7.04 -3.25
N TYR A 160 19.43 -6.24 -2.28
CA TYR A 160 20.80 -5.81 -2.06
C TYR A 160 21.28 -6.26 -0.69
N GLU A 161 22.44 -6.92 -0.64
CA GLU A 161 23.20 -7.10 0.59
C GLU A 161 24.39 -6.14 0.58
N LEU A 162 24.42 -5.24 1.55
CA LEU A 162 25.44 -4.21 1.66
C LEU A 162 26.34 -4.58 2.85
N PRO A 163 27.56 -5.06 2.60
CA PRO A 163 28.49 -5.39 3.67
C PRO A 163 29.04 -4.10 4.27
N LEU A 164 28.72 -3.86 5.54
CA LEU A 164 29.19 -2.74 6.36
C LEU A 164 30.39 -3.21 7.21
N LYS A 165 31.45 -3.64 6.51
CA LYS A 165 32.67 -4.15 7.14
C LYS A 165 33.41 -3.01 7.82
N VAL A 166 33.74 -3.21 9.10
CA VAL A 166 34.65 -2.33 9.81
C VAL A 166 35.72 -3.18 10.44
N SER A 167 36.96 -2.96 10.01
CA SER A 167 38.10 -3.44 10.76
C SER A 167 38.25 -2.59 12.02
N PRO A 168 38.39 -3.19 13.21
CA PRO A 168 38.68 -2.42 14.41
C PRO A 168 39.98 -1.63 14.18
N ALA A 169 39.86 -0.30 14.11
CA ALA A 169 41.03 0.56 14.05
C ALA A 169 41.86 0.25 15.31
N THR A 170 43.13 -0.11 15.12
CA THR A 170 44.09 -0.31 16.22
C THR A 170 44.01 0.90 17.15
N SER A 171 43.58 0.67 18.39
CA SER A 171 43.21 1.67 19.39
C SER A 171 44.42 2.49 19.87
N THR A 172 45.03 3.28 19.00
CA THR A 172 45.88 4.38 19.44
C THR A 172 44.95 5.53 19.81
N LYS A 173 45.07 6.03 21.04
CA LYS A 173 44.19 6.99 21.72
C LYS A 173 43.89 8.32 20.98
N ASN A 174 44.44 8.53 19.78
CA ASN A 174 44.25 9.71 18.93
C ASN A 174 43.84 9.37 17.47
N SER A 175 43.44 8.12 17.17
CA SER A 175 43.10 7.72 15.80
C SER A 175 41.73 8.26 15.39
N THR A 176 41.79 9.27 14.54
CA THR A 176 40.68 9.78 13.74
C THR A 176 40.05 8.63 12.95
N SER A 177 38.71 8.57 12.96
CA SER A 177 37.85 7.74 12.10
C SER A 177 38.55 7.20 10.85
N SER A 178 38.72 5.88 10.73
CA SER A 178 39.10 5.28 9.45
C SER A 178 37.90 5.35 8.51
N ILE A 179 37.92 6.32 7.58
CA ILE A 179 36.99 6.34 6.46
C ILE A 179 37.39 5.18 5.55
N GLN A 180 36.67 4.07 5.64
CA GLN A 180 36.84 2.99 4.69
C GLN A 180 35.85 3.19 3.55
N LYS A 181 36.35 3.58 2.37
CA LYS A 181 35.56 3.48 1.14
C LYS A 181 35.40 1.99 0.85
N SER A 182 34.18 1.48 0.89
CA SER A 182 33.93 0.10 0.48
C SER A 182 34.21 -0.03 -1.02
N PRO A 183 35.09 -0.95 -1.46
CA PRO A 183 35.41 -1.11 -2.88
C PRO A 183 34.20 -1.54 -3.71
N THR A 184 33.13 -2.02 -3.06
CA THR A 184 31.94 -2.58 -3.72
C THR A 184 30.86 -1.53 -4.01
N ILE A 185 30.84 -0.39 -3.29
CA ILE A 185 29.72 0.55 -3.33
C ILE A 185 30.26 1.98 -3.45
N GLN A 186 30.04 2.61 -4.60
CA GLN A 186 30.57 3.94 -4.90
C GLN A 186 29.93 5.00 -4.00
N GLY A 187 30.77 5.83 -3.38
CA GLY A 187 30.32 6.95 -2.54
C GLY A 187 29.76 6.55 -1.17
N MET A 188 29.76 5.27 -0.80
CA MET A 188 29.42 4.86 0.56
C MET A 188 30.52 5.28 1.53
N GLU A 189 30.12 5.90 2.64
CA GLU A 189 31.02 6.31 3.72
C GLU A 189 30.72 5.49 4.98
N LEU A 190 31.76 4.98 5.63
CA LEU A 190 31.67 4.23 6.88
C LEU A 190 32.55 4.87 7.93
N PHE A 191 31.99 5.04 9.13
CA PHE A 191 32.68 5.57 10.30
C PHE A 191 32.44 4.62 11.48
N SER A 192 33.51 4.28 12.20
CA SER A 192 33.40 3.48 13.42
C SER A 192 34.09 4.16 14.59
N PHE A 193 33.47 4.05 15.75
CA PHE A 193 33.97 4.61 17.00
C PHE A 193 33.95 3.54 18.09
N PRO A 194 35.11 2.98 18.47
CA PRO A 194 35.18 2.07 19.60
C PRO A 194 34.84 2.81 20.90
N ASN A 195 34.24 2.10 21.84
CA ASN A 195 33.92 2.58 23.17
C ASN A 195 34.14 1.45 24.19
N PRO A 196 34.12 1.68 25.52
CA PRO A 196 34.43 0.63 26.50
C PRO A 196 33.49 -0.59 26.50
N GLU A 197 32.30 -0.49 25.91
CA GLU A 197 31.31 -1.58 25.88
C GLU A 197 31.23 -2.28 24.51
N GLY A 198 31.84 -1.72 23.47
CA GLY A 198 31.88 -2.25 22.11
C GLY A 198 32.23 -1.14 21.11
N TYR A 199 31.37 -0.89 20.12
CA TYR A 199 31.59 0.19 19.15
C TYR A 199 30.26 0.75 18.61
N THR A 200 30.34 1.94 18.02
CA THR A 200 29.27 2.48 17.17
C THR A 200 29.72 2.51 15.72
N LEU A 201 28.79 2.26 14.81
CA LEU A 201 28.97 2.39 13.36
C LEU A 201 28.05 3.51 12.87
N HIS A 202 28.54 4.32 11.95
CA HIS A 202 27.72 5.22 11.14
C HIS A 202 28.01 4.96 9.66
N ALA A 203 26.97 4.87 8.85
CA ALA A 203 27.08 4.67 7.41
C ALA A 203 26.28 5.74 6.65
N VAL A 204 26.85 6.25 5.57
CA VAL A 204 26.16 7.06 4.55
C VAL A 204 26.07 6.23 3.30
N ILE A 205 24.85 5.91 2.87
CA ILE A 205 24.58 5.01 1.74
C ILE A 205 23.81 5.80 0.69
N PRO A 206 24.49 6.32 -0.35
CA PRO A 206 23.83 7.08 -1.42
C PRO A 206 22.73 6.28 -2.10
N TRP A 207 21.58 6.92 -2.38
CA TRP A 207 20.49 6.31 -3.15
C TRP A 207 20.94 5.89 -4.55
N SER A 208 21.95 6.55 -5.12
CA SER A 208 22.53 6.22 -6.43
C SER A 208 23.14 4.82 -6.51
N ASN A 209 23.33 4.13 -5.37
CA ASN A 209 23.74 2.73 -5.35
C ASN A 209 22.61 1.75 -5.66
N PHE A 210 21.37 2.23 -5.73
CA PHE A 210 20.19 1.44 -6.03
C PHE A 210 19.49 2.04 -7.25
N PRO A 211 19.65 1.45 -8.45
CA PRO A 211 18.95 1.92 -9.65
C PRO A 211 17.44 2.08 -9.44
N GLU A 212 16.80 1.17 -8.70
CA GLU A 212 15.37 1.20 -8.38
C GLU A 212 14.96 2.41 -7.53
N ALA A 213 15.87 2.96 -6.72
CA ALA A 213 15.59 4.12 -5.87
C ALA A 213 15.35 5.42 -6.67
N THR A 214 15.63 5.41 -7.97
CA THR A 214 15.27 6.50 -8.90
C THR A 214 13.79 6.46 -9.28
N LEU A 215 13.13 5.30 -9.12
CA LEU A 215 11.74 5.08 -9.49
C LEU A 215 10.85 4.76 -8.30
N THR A 216 11.38 4.23 -7.20
CA THR A 216 10.56 3.78 -6.07
C THR A 216 11.33 3.86 -4.76
N ARG A 217 10.73 4.51 -3.77
CA ARG A 217 11.23 4.63 -2.38
C ARG A 217 10.14 4.29 -1.36
N VAL A 218 9.21 3.42 -1.74
CA VAL A 218 8.09 2.94 -0.92
C VAL A 218 7.99 1.44 -1.06
N GLY A 219 7.40 0.77 -0.07
CA GLY A 219 7.31 -0.69 -0.04
C GLY A 219 8.67 -1.37 0.14
N LEU A 220 9.65 -0.65 0.68
CA LEU A 220 10.96 -1.21 0.99
C LEU A 220 10.84 -2.23 2.11
N LYS A 221 11.70 -3.25 2.10
CA LYS A 221 11.88 -4.17 3.22
C LYS A 221 13.34 -4.26 3.56
N ALA A 222 13.67 -4.35 4.84
CA ALA A 222 15.07 -4.42 5.25
C ALA A 222 15.28 -5.18 6.54
N ALA A 223 16.49 -5.70 6.70
CA ALA A 223 16.98 -6.20 7.98
C ALA A 223 18.46 -5.85 8.11
N ILE A 224 18.92 -5.61 9.35
CA ILE A 224 20.35 -5.54 9.64
C ILE A 224 20.77 -6.80 10.40
N ARG A 225 21.93 -7.31 10.01
CA ARG A 225 22.56 -8.48 10.60
C ARG A 225 23.91 -8.12 11.16
N TYR A 226 24.21 -8.67 12.32
CA TYR A 226 25.53 -8.71 12.92
C TYR A 226 26.02 -10.15 12.95
N GLN A 227 27.16 -10.39 12.33
CA GLN A 227 27.88 -11.65 12.32
C GLN A 227 29.17 -11.48 13.11
N ALA A 228 29.39 -12.34 14.11
CA ALA A 228 30.69 -12.48 14.73
C ALA A 228 31.39 -13.70 14.12
N ILE A 229 32.57 -13.47 13.56
CA ILE A 229 33.39 -14.49 12.91
C ILE A 229 34.63 -14.75 13.74
N ASN A 230 34.97 -16.03 13.95
CA ASN A 230 36.19 -16.40 14.67
C ASN A 230 37.42 -16.31 13.73
N HIS A 231 38.62 -16.50 14.27
CA HIS A 231 39.86 -16.48 13.49
C HIS A 231 39.93 -17.55 12.37
N GLU A 232 39.10 -18.59 12.44
CA GLU A 232 38.99 -19.65 11.43
C GLU A 232 37.99 -19.30 10.32
N GLY A 233 37.38 -18.11 10.35
CA GLY A 233 36.37 -17.70 9.38
C GLY A 233 34.98 -18.30 9.61
N THR A 234 34.77 -19.01 10.72
CA THR A 234 33.47 -19.61 11.05
C THR A 234 32.58 -18.59 11.77
N THR A 235 31.40 -18.34 11.19
CA THR A 235 30.34 -17.56 11.85
C THR A 235 29.82 -18.31 13.06
N PHE A 236 30.05 -17.75 14.25
CA PHE A 236 29.63 -18.39 15.49
C PHE A 236 28.46 -17.67 16.16
N LEU A 237 28.06 -16.49 15.70
CA LEU A 237 26.90 -15.76 16.19
C LEU A 237 26.31 -14.88 15.09
N LEU A 238 25.00 -15.00 14.89
CA LEU A 238 24.23 -14.18 13.95
C LEU A 238 23.02 -13.59 14.67
N LEU A 239 23.06 -12.28 14.86
CA LEU A 239 22.00 -11.50 15.48
C LEU A 239 21.39 -10.55 14.44
N ALA A 240 20.06 -10.49 14.33
CA ALA A 240 19.37 -9.74 13.32
C ALA A 240 18.18 -8.93 13.88
N THR A 241 17.79 -7.89 13.14
CA THR A 241 16.57 -7.11 13.44
C THR A 241 15.29 -7.89 13.08
N ALA A 242 15.39 -8.91 12.24
CA ALA A 242 14.28 -9.79 11.84
C ALA A 242 14.77 -11.14 11.31
N ASP A 243 13.84 -12.08 11.12
CA ASP A 243 14.12 -13.46 10.70
C ASP A 243 14.45 -13.64 9.20
N GLY A 244 14.19 -12.63 8.36
CA GLY A 244 14.34 -12.76 6.90
C GLY A 244 15.78 -12.76 6.37
N ASP A 245 15.96 -13.36 5.20
CA ASP A 245 17.26 -13.58 4.56
C ASP A 245 17.33 -13.35 3.05
N GLU A 246 18.51 -13.54 2.48
CA GLU A 246 18.78 -13.39 1.06
C GLU A 246 18.08 -14.44 0.17
N HIS A 247 17.67 -15.56 0.76
CA HIS A 247 16.95 -16.63 0.08
C HIS A 247 15.42 -16.47 0.17
N SER A 248 14.95 -15.61 1.07
CA SER A 248 13.54 -15.32 1.34
C SER A 248 13.30 -13.81 1.49
N PRO A 249 13.65 -12.97 0.50
CA PRO A 249 13.54 -11.51 0.62
C PRO A 249 12.11 -11.02 0.91
N GLU A 250 11.09 -11.78 0.53
CA GLU A 250 9.69 -11.52 0.85
C GLU A 250 9.39 -11.58 2.36
N SER A 251 10.23 -12.27 3.12
CA SER A 251 10.13 -12.42 4.58
C SER A 251 10.70 -11.25 5.36
N LEU A 252 11.47 -10.37 4.70
CA LEU A 252 12.01 -9.18 5.36
C LEU A 252 10.87 -8.28 5.83
N PRO A 253 11.00 -7.66 7.03
CA PRO A 253 9.98 -6.77 7.54
C PRO A 253 9.98 -5.45 6.74
N PRO A 254 8.86 -4.70 6.76
CA PRO A 254 8.81 -3.39 6.14
C PRO A 254 9.89 -2.44 6.67
N PHE A 255 10.50 -1.68 5.75
CA PHE A 255 11.37 -0.54 6.04
C PHE A 255 10.65 0.74 5.66
N LEU A 256 10.02 1.37 6.65
CA LEU A 256 9.10 2.47 6.42
C LEU A 256 9.86 3.80 6.31
N LEU A 257 9.74 4.45 5.16
CA LEU A 257 10.06 5.87 5.04
C LEU A 257 8.88 6.73 5.56
N GLU A 258 9.10 8.04 5.68
CA GLU A 258 8.15 8.97 6.32
C GLU A 258 6.71 8.83 5.77
N SER A 259 6.53 8.75 4.45
CA SER A 259 5.22 8.60 3.82
C SER A 259 4.49 7.31 4.24
N GLU A 260 5.25 6.24 4.47
CA GLU A 260 4.70 4.95 4.93
C GLU A 260 4.46 4.92 6.44
N GLN A 261 5.30 5.58 7.22
CA GLN A 261 5.14 5.68 8.67
C GLN A 261 3.83 6.37 9.02
N ILE A 262 3.47 7.45 8.32
CA ILE A 262 2.23 8.18 8.57
C ILE A 262 1.00 7.31 8.28
N VAL A 263 1.00 6.57 7.16
CA VAL A 263 -0.07 5.61 6.85
C VAL A 263 -0.14 4.51 7.90
N PHE A 264 1.01 3.97 8.30
CA PHE A 264 1.09 2.92 9.30
C PHE A 264 0.50 3.38 10.64
N ASP A 265 0.95 4.53 11.13
CA ASP A 265 0.60 5.03 12.47
C ASP A 265 -0.82 5.61 12.52
N GLN A 266 -1.27 6.31 11.47
CA GLN A 266 -2.56 7.01 11.48
C GLN A 266 -3.72 6.20 10.88
N LEU A 267 -3.43 5.21 10.04
CA LEU A 267 -4.47 4.39 9.39
C LEU A 267 -4.37 2.92 9.75
N LEU A 268 -3.20 2.28 9.57
CA LEU A 268 -3.11 0.82 9.71
C LEU A 268 -3.22 0.35 11.17
N ILE A 269 -2.53 1.01 12.12
CA ILE A 269 -2.66 0.68 13.55
C ILE A 269 -4.11 0.91 14.04
N PRO A 270 -4.72 2.10 13.86
CA PRO A 270 -6.03 2.36 14.44
C PRO A 270 -7.16 1.53 13.82
N ARG A 271 -7.00 1.10 12.55
CA ARG A 271 -7.96 0.23 11.87
C ARG A 271 -7.68 -1.27 12.04
N GLY A 272 -6.56 -1.65 12.69
CA GLY A 272 -6.18 -3.05 12.86
C GLY A 272 -5.68 -3.72 11.57
N PHE A 273 -5.17 -2.96 10.60
CA PHE A 273 -4.71 -3.44 9.30
C PHE A 273 -3.20 -3.71 9.22
N VAL A 274 -2.46 -3.57 10.33
CA VAL A 274 -0.98 -3.73 10.39
C VAL A 274 -0.47 -5.05 9.79
N HIS A 275 -1.28 -6.11 9.85
CA HIS A 275 -0.95 -7.43 9.35
C HIS A 275 -1.74 -7.83 8.10
N GLN A 276 -2.61 -6.95 7.63
CA GLN A 276 -3.41 -7.20 6.46
C GLN A 276 -2.58 -6.90 5.21
N THR A 277 -2.49 -7.88 4.30
CA THR A 277 -1.96 -7.61 2.97
C THR A 277 -3.03 -6.82 2.18
N PRO A 278 -2.68 -5.68 1.56
CA PRO A 278 -3.62 -4.95 0.75
C PRO A 278 -4.10 -5.83 -0.42
N ARG A 279 -5.39 -5.74 -0.75
CA ARG A 279 -6.00 -6.52 -1.85
C ARG A 279 -5.43 -6.09 -3.21
N TYR A 280 -5.17 -4.79 -3.34
CA TYR A 280 -4.51 -4.19 -4.49
C TYR A 280 -3.33 -3.40 -3.99
N ASP A 281 -2.21 -3.51 -4.70
CA ASP A 281 -1.01 -2.75 -4.42
C ASP A 281 -0.34 -2.38 -5.74
N LEU A 282 -0.31 -1.08 -6.06
CA LEU A 282 0.17 -0.56 -7.33
C LEU A 282 1.20 0.55 -7.08
N LEU A 283 2.23 0.57 -7.92
CA LEU A 283 3.21 1.66 -7.97
C LEU A 283 2.99 2.48 -9.23
N VAL A 284 2.70 3.77 -9.07
CA VAL A 284 2.24 4.67 -10.14
C VAL A 284 2.85 6.05 -9.94
N ASP A 285 3.32 6.67 -11.03
CA ASP A 285 3.61 8.10 -11.04
C ASP A 285 2.30 8.89 -11.13
N ILE A 286 1.92 9.53 -10.02
CA ILE A 286 0.76 10.44 -9.94
C ILE A 286 1.18 11.90 -9.72
N SER A 287 2.47 12.14 -9.48
CA SER A 287 3.07 13.45 -9.21
C SER A 287 3.63 14.12 -10.47
N GLY A 288 3.82 13.38 -11.56
CA GLY A 288 4.43 13.83 -12.80
C GLY A 288 5.95 13.76 -12.80
N ASP A 289 6.51 12.80 -12.07
CA ASP A 289 7.95 12.60 -11.95
C ASP A 289 8.32 11.11 -11.85
N PRO A 290 9.60 10.74 -12.00
CA PRO A 290 9.97 9.33 -12.04
C PRO A 290 9.69 8.54 -10.75
N LEU A 291 9.60 9.20 -9.59
CA LEU A 291 9.36 8.53 -8.31
C LEU A 291 7.89 8.19 -8.15
N LYS A 292 7.62 6.88 -8.17
CA LYS A 292 6.27 6.34 -8.05
C LYS A 292 5.74 6.41 -6.63
N GLU A 293 4.48 6.77 -6.53
CA GLU A 293 3.64 6.59 -5.36
C GLU A 293 3.06 5.17 -5.28
N LYS A 294 2.60 4.82 -4.08
CA LYS A 294 1.96 3.55 -3.78
C LYS A 294 0.46 3.76 -3.58
N ILE A 295 -0.32 2.94 -4.27
CA ILE A 295 -1.77 2.88 -4.18
C ILE A 295 -2.14 1.51 -3.63
N SER A 296 -2.65 1.51 -2.41
CA SER A 296 -3.01 0.30 -1.68
C SER A 296 -4.49 0.29 -1.31
N VAL A 297 -5.11 -0.89 -1.31
CA VAL A 297 -6.51 -1.04 -0.90
C VAL A 297 -6.64 -2.06 0.20
N PHE A 298 -6.99 -1.60 1.40
CA PHE A 298 -7.22 -2.43 2.57
C PHE A 298 -8.73 -2.55 2.80
N ASN A 299 -9.27 -3.76 2.65
CA ASN A 299 -10.73 -3.97 2.58
C ASN A 299 -11.38 -3.11 1.49
N ASN A 300 -12.14 -2.09 1.86
CA ASN A 300 -12.76 -1.11 0.97
C ASN A 300 -12.12 0.29 1.11
N ILE A 301 -10.99 0.44 1.79
CA ILE A 301 -10.31 1.73 1.96
C ILE A 301 -9.19 1.84 0.93
N LEU A 302 -9.33 2.76 -0.01
CA LEU A 302 -8.27 3.17 -0.92
C LEU A 302 -7.31 4.12 -0.20
N VAL A 303 -6.01 3.87 -0.32
CA VAL A 303 -4.94 4.66 0.30
C VAL A 303 -3.90 5.01 -0.76
N ILE A 304 -3.49 6.27 -0.80
CA ILE A 304 -2.50 6.79 -1.75
C ILE A 304 -1.44 7.54 -0.96
N TYR A 305 -0.18 7.18 -1.15
CA TYR A 305 0.94 7.78 -0.45
C TYR A 305 2.25 7.58 -1.23
N GLY A 306 3.25 8.43 -0.99
CA GLY A 306 4.57 8.26 -1.58
C GLY A 306 5.43 9.49 -1.39
N PRO A 307 6.69 9.47 -1.88
CA PRO A 307 7.68 10.49 -1.55
C PRO A 307 7.27 11.90 -1.99
N HIS A 308 6.62 12.05 -3.15
CA HIS A 308 6.24 13.35 -3.69
C HIS A 308 4.76 13.69 -3.54
N PHE A 309 3.90 12.67 -3.36
CA PHE A 309 2.52 12.90 -2.97
C PHE A 309 2.44 13.70 -1.67
N GLN A 310 1.93 14.94 -1.75
CA GLN A 310 1.86 15.85 -0.60
C GLN A 310 3.21 15.97 0.14
N ARG A 311 4.32 15.97 -0.62
CA ARG A 311 5.71 16.04 -0.12
C ARG A 311 6.11 14.85 0.78
N GLY A 312 5.41 13.72 0.69
CA GLY A 312 5.70 12.53 1.50
C GLY A 312 5.32 12.67 2.98
N LEU A 313 4.59 13.73 3.33
CA LEU A 313 4.19 14.03 4.71
C LEU A 313 2.69 13.82 4.95
N GLN A 314 1.94 13.41 3.93
CA GLN A 314 0.53 13.10 4.05
C GLN A 314 0.18 11.92 3.17
N PHE A 315 -1.00 11.36 3.40
CA PHE A 315 -1.60 10.36 2.55
C PHE A 315 -3.04 10.75 2.27
N PHE A 316 -3.59 10.25 1.18
CA PHE A 316 -5.01 10.31 0.91
C PHE A 316 -5.62 8.96 1.26
N SER A 317 -6.79 8.99 1.90
CA SER A 317 -7.60 7.79 2.03
C SER A 317 -9.07 8.09 1.82
N ARG A 318 -9.79 7.14 1.23
CA ARG A 318 -11.24 7.19 1.15
C ARG A 318 -11.83 5.79 1.23
N GLU A 319 -13.02 5.71 1.78
CA GLU A 319 -13.82 4.50 1.69
C GLU A 319 -14.45 4.41 0.30
N LEU A 320 -14.36 3.22 -0.31
CA LEU A 320 -14.99 2.91 -1.58
C LEU A 320 -16.42 2.44 -1.32
N GLU A 321 -17.37 2.95 -2.10
CA GLU A 321 -18.79 2.62 -1.97
C GLU A 321 -19.12 1.18 -2.43
N GLY A 322 -18.14 0.46 -2.98
CA GLY A 322 -18.26 -0.92 -3.42
C GLY A 322 -16.96 -1.70 -3.30
N GLU A 323 -17.05 -2.99 -3.60
CA GLU A 323 -15.92 -3.88 -3.74
C GLU A 323 -15.10 -3.53 -4.98
N LEU A 324 -13.80 -3.28 -4.81
CA LEU A 324 -12.91 -3.05 -5.94
C LEU A 324 -12.62 -4.36 -6.69
N ILE A 325 -13.02 -4.42 -7.97
CA ILE A 325 -12.82 -5.54 -8.89
C ILE A 325 -11.49 -5.41 -9.64
N ARG A 326 -11.13 -4.18 -10.01
CA ARG A 326 -9.90 -3.87 -10.75
C ARG A 326 -9.50 -2.43 -10.49
N CYS A 327 -8.19 -2.20 -10.35
CA CYS A 327 -7.59 -0.88 -10.31
C CYS A 327 -6.43 -0.87 -11.29
N GLU A 328 -6.33 0.18 -12.10
CA GLU A 328 -5.24 0.39 -13.02
C GLU A 328 -4.90 1.88 -13.11
N ALA A 329 -3.67 2.20 -13.49
CA ALA A 329 -3.26 3.58 -13.74
C ALA A 329 -3.11 3.83 -15.23
N ARG A 330 -3.67 4.94 -15.72
CA ARG A 330 -3.60 5.37 -17.12
C ARG A 330 -3.57 6.88 -17.20
N ASN A 331 -2.88 7.45 -18.18
CA ASN A 331 -2.99 8.87 -18.49
C ASN A 331 -4.30 9.10 -19.26
N VAL A 332 -5.38 9.39 -18.54
CA VAL A 332 -6.72 9.60 -19.09
C VAL A 332 -6.99 11.09 -19.28
N THR A 333 -6.46 11.97 -18.42
CA THR A 333 -6.71 13.42 -18.41
C THR A 333 -5.70 14.27 -19.18
N ARG A 334 -4.74 13.66 -19.89
CA ARG A 334 -3.65 14.33 -20.62
C ARG A 334 -2.59 15.02 -19.77
N GLN A 335 -2.52 14.73 -18.47
CA GLN A 335 -1.61 15.40 -17.52
C GLN A 335 -0.18 14.80 -17.47
N GLN A 336 0.18 13.89 -18.40
CA GLN A 336 1.45 13.14 -18.42
C GLN A 336 1.76 12.27 -17.19
N LYS A 337 0.88 12.29 -16.19
CA LYS A 337 0.88 11.41 -15.01
C LYS A 337 -0.33 10.47 -15.02
N GLY A 338 -0.33 9.47 -14.15
CA GLY A 338 -1.37 8.46 -14.06
C GLY A 338 -2.63 8.95 -13.35
N ASP A 339 -3.79 8.80 -13.98
CA ASP A 339 -5.10 8.74 -13.33
C ASP A 339 -5.38 7.31 -12.87
N LEU A 340 -6.17 7.11 -11.81
CA LEU A 340 -6.62 5.78 -11.39
C LEU A 340 -7.97 5.46 -12.03
N VAL A 341 -8.05 4.33 -12.72
CA VAL A 341 -9.31 3.76 -13.23
C VAL A 341 -9.71 2.62 -12.31
N LEU A 342 -10.83 2.81 -11.62
CA LEU A 342 -11.40 1.87 -10.66
C LEU A 342 -12.63 1.21 -11.25
N TYR A 343 -12.68 -0.13 -11.21
CA TYR A 343 -13.87 -0.90 -11.51
C TYR A 343 -14.43 -1.44 -10.19
N LEU A 344 -15.62 -0.99 -9.83
CA LEU A 344 -16.24 -1.22 -8.53
C LEU A 344 -17.51 -2.07 -8.69
N ARG A 345 -17.84 -2.84 -7.66
CA ARG A 345 -19.04 -3.69 -7.58
C ARG A 345 -19.77 -3.46 -6.27
N LEU A 346 -21.09 -3.28 -6.34
CA LEU A 346 -21.94 -3.20 -5.15
C LEU A 346 -23.15 -4.11 -5.31
N LYS A 347 -23.38 -4.98 -4.33
CA LYS A 347 -24.63 -5.73 -4.22
C LYS A 347 -25.63 -4.92 -3.39
N LYS A 348 -26.76 -4.55 -4.00
CA LYS A 348 -27.87 -3.84 -3.37
C LYS A 348 -29.15 -4.61 -3.64
N GLU A 349 -29.80 -5.08 -2.57
CA GLU A 349 -30.96 -5.97 -2.66
C GLU A 349 -30.65 -7.24 -3.47
N ASP A 350 -31.39 -7.50 -4.55
CA ASP A 350 -31.19 -8.62 -5.46
C ASP A 350 -30.37 -8.26 -6.71
N ARG A 351 -29.83 -7.03 -6.76
CA ARG A 351 -29.03 -6.51 -7.88
C ARG A 351 -27.56 -6.37 -7.51
N ILE A 352 -26.71 -6.61 -8.50
CA ILE A 352 -25.28 -6.29 -8.46
C ILE A 352 -25.06 -5.21 -9.50
N HIS A 353 -24.58 -4.06 -9.04
CA HIS A 353 -24.14 -2.97 -9.90
C HIS A 353 -22.63 -3.01 -10.05
N GLU A 354 -22.15 -2.78 -11.26
CA GLU A 354 -20.74 -2.55 -11.56
C GLU A 354 -20.61 -1.19 -12.23
N TRP A 355 -19.64 -0.38 -11.79
CA TRP A 355 -19.38 0.93 -12.37
C TRP A 355 -17.89 1.18 -12.50
N VAL A 356 -17.55 2.12 -13.38
CA VAL A 356 -16.19 2.63 -13.54
C VAL A 356 -16.11 4.02 -12.94
N GLU A 357 -15.04 4.28 -12.21
CA GLU A 357 -14.69 5.58 -11.67
C GLU A 357 -13.27 5.95 -12.08
N ILE A 358 -13.04 7.22 -12.46
CA ILE A 358 -11.71 7.75 -12.74
C ILE A 358 -11.36 8.79 -11.69
N LEU A 359 -10.29 8.53 -10.96
CA LEU A 359 -9.68 9.48 -10.04
C LEU A 359 -8.52 10.18 -10.72
N SER A 360 -8.61 11.49 -10.75
CA SER A 360 -7.64 12.35 -11.39
C SER A 360 -6.93 13.20 -10.36
N PHE A 361 -5.61 13.27 -10.51
CA PHE A 361 -4.74 14.13 -9.73
C PHE A 361 -4.54 15.40 -10.54
N LEU A 362 -5.44 16.37 -10.45
CA LEU A 362 -5.34 17.58 -11.27
C LEU A 362 -4.30 18.54 -10.66
N GLN A 363 -4.56 19.85 -10.70
CA GLN A 363 -3.70 20.85 -10.05
C GLN A 363 -3.73 20.72 -8.51
N GLU A 364 -4.78 20.13 -7.98
CA GLU A 364 -4.90 19.86 -6.56
C GLU A 364 -4.13 18.61 -6.17
N ALA A 365 -3.54 18.64 -4.98
CA ALA A 365 -2.81 17.50 -4.42
C ALA A 365 -3.75 16.42 -3.82
N ILE A 366 -5.07 16.61 -3.92
CA ILE A 366 -6.09 15.64 -3.51
C ILE A 366 -6.75 15.08 -4.78
N PRO A 367 -6.85 13.74 -4.94
CA PRO A 367 -7.52 13.15 -6.08
C PRO A 367 -9.01 13.49 -6.09
N THR A 368 -9.54 13.78 -7.27
CA THR A 368 -10.96 14.07 -7.50
C THR A 368 -11.55 13.11 -8.52
N THR A 369 -12.83 12.78 -8.37
CA THR A 369 -13.55 11.95 -9.34
C THR A 369 -13.86 12.77 -10.58
N SER A 370 -13.15 12.51 -11.68
CA SER A 370 -13.33 13.23 -12.95
C SER A 370 -14.37 12.56 -13.87
N PHE A 371 -14.67 11.29 -13.63
CA PHE A 371 -15.68 10.52 -14.35
C PHE A 371 -16.21 9.37 -13.49
N ALA A 372 -17.52 9.10 -13.56
CA ALA A 372 -18.11 7.88 -13.03
C ALA A 372 -19.33 7.47 -13.86
N HIS A 373 -19.41 6.18 -14.23
CA HIS A 373 -20.47 5.66 -15.09
C HIS A 373 -20.80 4.19 -14.78
N ASP A 374 -22.09 3.87 -14.62
CA ASP A 374 -22.58 2.50 -14.43
C ASP A 374 -22.31 1.66 -15.69
N VAL A 375 -21.63 0.52 -15.55
CA VAL A 375 -21.25 -0.33 -16.68
C VAL A 375 -21.95 -1.70 -16.69
N ALA A 376 -22.50 -2.16 -15.57
CA ALA A 376 -23.36 -3.33 -15.57
C ALA A 376 -24.37 -3.36 -14.42
N ILE A 377 -25.51 -4.02 -14.67
CA ILE A 377 -26.49 -4.39 -13.65
C ILE A 377 -26.86 -5.85 -13.85
N ILE A 378 -26.77 -6.64 -12.79
CA ILE A 378 -27.01 -8.09 -12.81
C ILE A 378 -28.09 -8.41 -11.77
N GLN A 379 -29.12 -9.15 -12.17
CA GLN A 379 -30.21 -9.61 -11.29
C GLN A 379 -30.59 -11.05 -11.65
N GLY A 380 -30.13 -12.02 -10.86
CA GLY A 380 -30.27 -13.44 -11.19
C GLY A 380 -29.55 -13.79 -12.49
N ASN A 381 -30.29 -14.25 -13.51
CA ASN A 381 -29.79 -14.53 -14.85
C ASN A 381 -29.91 -13.35 -15.83
N ARG A 382 -30.49 -12.22 -15.39
CA ARG A 382 -30.64 -11.02 -16.21
C ARG A 382 -29.40 -10.14 -16.12
N ARG A 383 -28.98 -9.58 -17.25
CA ARG A 383 -27.83 -8.67 -17.32
C ARG A 383 -28.09 -7.52 -18.29
N LEU A 384 -27.75 -6.32 -17.84
CA LEU A 384 -27.52 -5.14 -18.69
C LEU A 384 -26.05 -4.76 -18.57
N SER A 385 -25.39 -4.47 -19.70
CA SER A 385 -23.99 -4.03 -19.72
C SER A 385 -23.74 -2.96 -20.76
N ASN A 386 -22.73 -2.15 -20.47
CA ASN A 386 -22.13 -1.21 -21.40
C ASN A 386 -20.68 -1.61 -21.66
N ALA A 387 -20.25 -1.51 -22.91
CA ALA A 387 -18.85 -1.48 -23.26
C ALA A 387 -18.28 -0.09 -22.98
N ILE A 388 -17.07 -0.05 -22.42
CA ILE A 388 -16.35 1.20 -22.14
C ILE A 388 -14.97 1.18 -22.82
N ARG A 389 -14.66 2.27 -23.53
CA ARG A 389 -13.35 2.50 -24.14
C ARG A 389 -12.75 3.78 -23.55
N ILE A 390 -11.67 3.62 -22.81
CA ILE A 390 -10.98 4.73 -22.14
C ILE A 390 -9.73 5.07 -22.95
N SER A 391 -9.71 6.27 -23.51
CA SER A 391 -8.59 6.84 -24.27
C SER A 391 -8.12 8.14 -23.62
N GLN A 392 -7.01 8.71 -24.12
CA GLN A 392 -6.45 9.92 -23.57
C GLN A 392 -7.32 11.17 -23.89
N GLY A 393 -8.06 11.65 -22.90
CA GLY A 393 -8.97 12.80 -22.95
C GLY A 393 -10.33 12.51 -23.58
N GLU A 394 -10.62 11.25 -23.91
CA GLU A 394 -11.91 10.82 -24.45
C GLU A 394 -12.31 9.46 -23.85
N ILE A 395 -13.59 9.34 -23.48
CA ILE A 395 -14.20 8.08 -23.05
C ILE A 395 -15.41 7.83 -23.92
N GLU A 396 -15.53 6.63 -24.46
CA GLU A 396 -16.72 6.18 -25.17
C GLU A 396 -17.42 5.09 -24.35
N VAL A 397 -18.72 5.26 -24.15
CA VAL A 397 -19.60 4.29 -23.52
C VAL A 397 -20.68 3.90 -24.50
N SER A 398 -20.86 2.60 -24.74
CA SER A 398 -21.90 2.09 -25.63
C SER A 398 -22.71 0.98 -24.98
N SER A 399 -24.03 0.96 -25.19
CA SER A 399 -24.91 -0.11 -24.73
C SER A 399 -24.59 -1.44 -25.44
N GLU A 400 -24.65 -2.54 -24.71
CA GLU A 400 -24.59 -3.90 -25.26
C GLU A 400 -25.98 -4.54 -25.26
N PRO A 401 -26.24 -5.58 -26.08
CA PRO A 401 -27.50 -6.32 -26.01
C PRO A 401 -27.80 -6.82 -24.59
N SER A 402 -29.05 -6.68 -24.13
CA SER A 402 -29.47 -7.21 -22.85
C SER A 402 -29.55 -8.74 -22.86
N ILE A 403 -29.31 -9.36 -21.71
CA ILE A 403 -29.57 -10.77 -21.46
C ILE A 403 -30.80 -10.87 -20.57
N GLU A 404 -31.89 -11.43 -21.10
CA GLU A 404 -33.15 -11.69 -20.38
C GLU A 404 -33.79 -10.46 -19.69
N TRP A 405 -33.38 -9.25 -20.09
CA TRP A 405 -33.91 -7.99 -19.59
C TRP A 405 -34.63 -7.26 -20.72
N SER A 406 -35.83 -6.75 -20.45
CA SER A 406 -36.64 -6.00 -21.43
C SER A 406 -37.03 -4.61 -20.91
N ALA A 407 -37.41 -3.72 -21.84
CA ALA A 407 -37.83 -2.35 -21.54
C ALA A 407 -39.04 -2.24 -20.59
N SER A 408 -39.88 -3.28 -20.55
CA SER A 408 -41.05 -3.34 -19.66
C SER A 408 -40.71 -3.74 -18.23
N ALA A 409 -39.50 -4.28 -17.99
CA ALA A 409 -39.17 -4.97 -16.76
C ALA A 409 -38.65 -4.05 -15.65
N ASP A 410 -38.13 -2.85 -15.96
CA ASP A 410 -37.65 -1.95 -14.91
C ASP A 410 -37.30 -0.55 -15.39
N ARG A 411 -37.49 0.45 -14.51
CA ARG A 411 -36.82 1.75 -14.65
C ARG A 411 -35.56 1.69 -13.81
N THR A 412 -34.42 1.70 -14.47
CA THR A 412 -33.12 1.74 -13.82
C THR A 412 -33.00 3.02 -12.99
N ILE A 413 -33.08 2.89 -11.67
CA ILE A 413 -32.73 3.98 -10.76
C ILE A 413 -31.20 4.03 -10.72
N PRO A 414 -30.56 5.19 -11.00
CA PRO A 414 -29.12 5.32 -10.88
C PRO A 414 -28.68 4.91 -9.47
N LEU A 415 -27.56 4.17 -9.38
CA LEU A 415 -27.06 3.66 -8.11
C LEU A 415 -26.76 4.80 -7.12
N PHE A 416 -26.14 5.87 -7.64
CA PHE A 416 -25.72 7.06 -6.92
C PHE A 416 -25.96 8.32 -7.75
N TYR A 417 -26.18 9.46 -7.09
CA TYR A 417 -26.40 10.75 -7.76
C TYR A 417 -25.19 11.26 -8.53
N HIS A 418 -23.99 10.78 -8.20
CA HIS A 418 -22.73 11.20 -8.83
C HIS A 418 -22.23 10.22 -9.91
N VAL A 419 -22.95 9.11 -10.13
CA VAL A 419 -22.62 8.12 -11.16
C VAL A 419 -23.58 8.26 -12.33
N SER A 420 -23.02 8.44 -13.53
CA SER A 420 -23.83 8.51 -14.75
C SER A 420 -24.54 7.17 -14.98
N PRO A 421 -25.84 7.18 -15.32
CA PRO A 421 -26.63 5.95 -15.42
C PRO A 421 -26.19 5.09 -16.61
N LEU A 422 -26.44 3.77 -16.48
CA LEU A 422 -26.24 2.80 -17.56
C LEU A 422 -27.02 3.23 -18.83
N LEU A 423 -26.40 3.06 -20.00
CA LEU A 423 -27.09 3.26 -21.28
C LEU A 423 -27.95 2.03 -21.56
N LEU A 424 -29.23 2.25 -21.89
CA LEU A 424 -30.14 1.13 -22.10
C LEU A 424 -30.12 0.67 -23.56
N PRO A 425 -30.19 -0.65 -23.84
CA PRO A 425 -30.18 -1.16 -25.21
C PRO A 425 -31.40 -0.72 -26.03
N TRP A 426 -32.48 -0.34 -25.36
CA TRP A 426 -33.69 0.24 -25.95
C TRP A 426 -33.80 1.76 -25.73
N GLY A 427 -32.78 2.40 -25.18
CA GLY A 427 -32.73 3.85 -24.99
C GLY A 427 -32.47 4.59 -26.30
N GLU A 428 -32.75 5.90 -26.32
CA GLU A 428 -32.47 6.75 -27.50
C GLU A 428 -30.97 6.89 -27.77
N ILE A 429 -30.17 6.85 -26.71
CA ILE A 429 -28.71 6.98 -26.75
C ILE A 429 -28.09 5.58 -26.65
N GLN A 430 -27.50 5.11 -27.74
CA GLN A 430 -26.83 3.80 -27.82
C GLN A 430 -25.31 3.91 -27.60
N SER A 431 -24.73 5.06 -27.89
CA SER A 431 -23.34 5.38 -27.55
C SER A 431 -23.23 6.86 -27.18
N GLN A 432 -22.44 7.13 -26.15
CA GLN A 432 -22.15 8.45 -25.64
C GLN A 432 -20.64 8.61 -25.50
N LYS A 433 -20.11 9.63 -26.17
CA LYS A 433 -18.72 10.07 -25.99
C LYS A 433 -18.64 11.15 -24.94
N PHE A 434 -17.57 11.14 -24.18
CA PHE A 434 -17.22 12.13 -23.17
C PHE A 434 -15.85 12.69 -23.46
N TYR A 435 -15.70 14.01 -23.29
CA TYR A 435 -14.44 14.71 -23.49
C TYR A 435 -14.00 15.36 -22.18
N PHE A 436 -12.70 15.30 -21.89
CA PHE A 436 -12.14 15.97 -20.74
C PHE A 436 -12.09 17.49 -20.97
N ASN A 437 -12.75 18.27 -20.11
CA ASN A 437 -12.80 19.73 -20.22
C ASN A 437 -11.74 20.47 -19.38
N GLY A 438 -10.82 19.73 -18.75
CA GLY A 438 -9.82 20.26 -17.82
C GLY A 438 -10.11 19.93 -16.35
N THR A 439 -11.35 19.62 -16.01
CA THR A 439 -11.75 19.25 -14.63
C THR A 439 -12.48 17.92 -14.59
N SER A 440 -13.39 17.67 -15.53
CA SER A 440 -14.18 16.45 -15.60
C SER A 440 -14.46 16.03 -17.04
N PHE A 441 -14.95 14.82 -17.20
CA PHE A 441 -15.43 14.30 -18.47
C PHE A 441 -16.89 14.71 -18.68
N ILE A 442 -17.16 15.48 -19.72
CA ILE A 442 -18.51 15.95 -20.07
C ILE A 442 -19.02 15.26 -21.34
N PRO A 443 -20.32 14.95 -21.43
CA PRO A 443 -20.89 14.32 -22.62
C PRO A 443 -20.77 15.25 -23.84
N SER A 444 -20.39 14.67 -24.97
CA SER A 444 -20.43 15.35 -26.27
C SER A 444 -21.87 15.67 -26.69
N SER A 445 -22.07 16.81 -27.36
CA SER A 445 -23.39 17.35 -27.74
C SER A 445 -24.14 16.55 -28.81
N ARG A 446 -23.53 15.52 -29.41
CA ARG A 446 -24.16 14.65 -30.41
C ARG A 446 -24.11 13.20 -29.98
N PRO A 447 -25.13 12.70 -29.25
CA PRO A 447 -25.28 11.26 -29.08
C PRO A 447 -25.51 10.61 -30.45
N SER A 448 -24.83 9.49 -30.73
CA SER A 448 -25.13 8.72 -31.93
C SER A 448 -26.39 7.90 -31.70
N SER A 449 -27.50 8.29 -32.34
CA SER A 449 -28.71 7.47 -32.38
C SER A 449 -28.64 6.51 -33.57
N ASN A 450 -28.79 5.21 -33.31
CA ASN A 450 -28.86 4.22 -34.38
C ASN A 450 -30.34 4.10 -34.81
N GLN A 451 -30.79 5.00 -35.69
CA GLN A 451 -32.17 5.05 -36.17
C GLN A 451 -32.60 3.83 -37.01
N LYS A 452 -31.72 2.82 -37.19
CA LYS A 452 -31.88 1.79 -38.23
C LYS A 452 -32.58 0.50 -37.80
N ASN A 453 -32.83 0.28 -36.50
CA ASN A 453 -33.44 -0.98 -35.99
C ASN A 453 -34.70 -0.76 -35.13
N ARG A 454 -35.62 0.13 -35.53
CA ARG A 454 -36.99 -0.02 -35.03
C ARG A 454 -37.60 -1.23 -35.75
N PRO A 455 -37.97 -2.32 -35.04
CA PRO A 455 -38.73 -3.39 -35.67
C PRO A 455 -39.99 -2.77 -36.26
N SER A 456 -40.17 -2.90 -37.57
CA SER A 456 -41.38 -2.47 -38.24
C SER A 456 -42.54 -3.16 -37.55
N THR A 457 -43.37 -2.39 -36.84
CA THR A 457 -44.69 -2.84 -36.41
C THR A 457 -45.46 -3.18 -37.68
N HIS A 458 -45.46 -4.47 -38.04
CA HIS A 458 -46.34 -4.99 -39.08
C HIS A 458 -47.78 -4.66 -38.63
N PRO A 459 -48.56 -3.89 -39.41
CA PRO A 459 -49.96 -3.72 -39.08
C PRO A 459 -50.65 -5.09 -39.22
N LEU A 460 -51.30 -5.53 -38.14
CA LEU A 460 -52.23 -6.65 -38.16
C LEU A 460 -53.28 -6.38 -39.24
N SER A 461 -53.17 -7.12 -40.35
CA SER A 461 -54.20 -7.22 -41.37
C SER A 461 -55.52 -7.65 -40.73
N GLN A 462 -56.44 -6.69 -40.56
CA GLN A 462 -57.84 -6.98 -40.24
C GLN A 462 -58.45 -7.82 -41.37
N LYS A 463 -58.65 -9.12 -41.12
CA LYS A 463 -59.57 -9.93 -41.89
C LYS A 463 -60.99 -9.45 -41.59
N ARG A 464 -61.61 -8.75 -42.55
CA ARG A 464 -63.08 -8.63 -42.62
C ARG A 464 -63.66 -10.00 -42.99
N LYS A 465 -64.66 -10.44 -42.23
CA LYS A 465 -65.65 -11.43 -42.63
C LYS A 465 -66.97 -10.72 -42.82
#